data_AF-A0A0N7Z9J4-F1
#
_entry.id   AF-A0A0N7Z9J4-F1
#
_cell.length_a   1.000
_cell.length_b   1.000
_cell.length_c   1.000
_cell.angle_alpha   90.00
_cell.angle_beta   90.00
_cell.angle_gamma   90.00
#
_symmetry.space_group_name_H-M   'P 1'
#
loop_
_entity.id
_entity.type
_entity.pdbx_description
1 polymer ?
#
loop_
_entity_poly.entity_id
_entity_poly.type
_entity_poly.pdbx_seq_one_letter_code
_entity_poly.pdbx_strand_id
1 'polypeptide(L)'
;MSKCNVTHDVFLGGSCNPTTWRQDVAIPLLESLGITYYNPQVSEWSADLVTVEHNAKESACILFYVLDRRTRNVVGIVEAANFAGAHRNLVLVMDSYREQEPIAGETITHTEFEELCSGLATLKDLVERQGIPVFTSITTAIHWTAELLNQKPKVIGTINALQKVNLPDNEKRKKLREIFELLDKNGEGEINLADVYLAYHLVTNKKTLKDLQNVKRNHELEKELSSDCNKINFEQFCVMMKDLKQQNGATERHISCCKPELTANHEYVHPSCFDLYIGGSCFDLEWKGTIAEPILKKSGLKYIMAECGLLKNSKAAPKEADIMENSSLLLFIITSNSRGLETMAIASFYIGRGKNVVICIQELNDSCCISNEKFSQLAMNDYNRGRIYLKDLACRKGVPVLESISDAVQYAVDRCIALPHTSTR
;
A
#
# COMPACT_ATOMS: atom_id res chain seq x y z
N MET A 1 -18.45 -5.52 -27.21
CA MET A 1 -17.41 -5.17 -26.20
C MET A 1 -17.05 -3.71 -26.39
N SER A 2 -17.48 -2.80 -25.51
CA SER A 2 -17.00 -1.41 -25.58
C SER A 2 -15.55 -1.38 -25.08
N LYS A 3 -14.63 -0.98 -25.95
CA LYS A 3 -13.27 -0.61 -25.55
C LYS A 3 -13.41 0.56 -24.57
N CYS A 4 -12.93 0.41 -23.33
CA CYS A 4 -12.58 1.60 -22.56
C CYS A 4 -11.58 2.37 -23.40
N ASN A 5 -11.84 3.66 -23.67
CA ASN A 5 -10.85 4.56 -24.27
C ASN A 5 -9.78 4.83 -23.20
N VAL A 6 -8.89 3.86 -23.00
CA VAL A 6 -7.69 4.04 -22.22
C VAL A 6 -6.78 4.94 -23.04
N THR A 7 -6.48 6.14 -22.53
CA THR A 7 -5.61 7.11 -23.22
C THR A 7 -4.13 6.75 -23.06
N HIS A 8 -3.78 6.13 -21.93
CA HIS A 8 -2.42 5.68 -21.59
C HIS A 8 -2.48 4.40 -20.76
N ASP A 9 -1.58 3.45 -21.01
CA ASP A 9 -1.53 2.17 -20.30
C ASP A 9 -1.11 2.36 -18.83
N VAL A 10 -0.15 3.27 -18.58
CA VAL A 10 0.48 3.44 -17.26
C VAL A 10 0.41 4.89 -16.78
N PHE A 11 0.00 5.13 -15.54
CA PHE A 11 0.15 6.42 -14.86
C PHE A 11 1.43 6.44 -14.02
N LEU A 12 2.28 7.47 -14.16
CA LEU A 12 3.56 7.59 -13.45
C LEU A 12 3.48 8.47 -12.19
N GLY A 13 3.01 7.91 -11.08
CA GLY A 13 2.86 8.61 -9.79
C GLY A 13 4.07 8.46 -8.85
N GLY A 14 4.01 9.14 -7.71
CA GLY A 14 5.04 9.11 -6.68
C GLY A 14 6.00 10.30 -6.72
N SER A 15 7.19 10.15 -6.13
CA SER A 15 8.15 11.22 -5.85
C SER A 15 8.43 12.09 -7.07
N CYS A 16 8.42 13.41 -6.88
CA CYS A 16 8.75 14.40 -7.89
C CYS A 16 10.15 14.96 -7.61
N ASN A 17 10.28 16.25 -7.32
CA ASN A 17 11.58 16.85 -7.02
C ASN A 17 12.13 16.37 -5.66
N PRO A 18 13.44 16.10 -5.53
CA PRO A 18 14.52 16.35 -6.51
C PRO A 18 14.84 15.14 -7.42
N THR A 19 13.92 14.19 -7.55
CA THR A 19 14.18 12.91 -8.24
C THR A 19 13.98 13.03 -9.76
N THR A 20 14.72 12.21 -10.49
CA THR A 20 14.74 12.19 -11.96
C THR A 20 14.35 10.83 -12.54
N TRP A 21 13.85 9.91 -11.69
CA TRP A 21 13.59 8.52 -12.06
C TRP A 21 12.66 8.35 -13.26
N ARG A 22 11.72 9.29 -13.46
CA ARG A 22 10.85 9.31 -14.64
C ARG A 22 11.67 9.48 -15.92
N GLN A 23 12.51 10.51 -15.96
CA GLN A 23 13.30 10.88 -17.14
C GLN A 23 14.46 9.92 -17.38
N ASP A 24 15.16 9.53 -16.33
CA ASP A 24 16.42 8.78 -16.44
C ASP A 24 16.20 7.28 -16.69
N VAL A 25 15.10 6.73 -16.17
CA VAL A 25 14.89 5.27 -16.14
C VAL A 25 13.53 4.87 -16.70
N ALA A 26 12.44 5.41 -16.14
CA ALA A 26 11.12 4.85 -16.39
C ALA A 26 10.61 5.11 -17.81
N ILE A 27 10.66 6.37 -18.26
CA ILE A 27 10.18 6.79 -19.57
C ILE A 27 10.97 6.08 -20.69
N PRO A 28 12.32 6.12 -20.72
CA PRO A 28 13.07 5.44 -21.78
C PRO A 28 12.78 3.93 -21.86
N LEU A 29 12.62 3.27 -20.71
CA LEU A 29 12.35 1.84 -20.68
C LEU A 29 10.92 1.50 -21.15
N LEU A 30 9.92 2.28 -20.72
CA LEU A 30 8.53 2.12 -21.18
C LEU A 30 8.41 2.34 -22.69
N GLU A 31 9.06 3.39 -23.23
CA GLU A 31 9.11 3.65 -24.68
C GLU A 31 9.77 2.50 -25.44
N SER A 32 10.89 1.96 -24.93
CA SER A 32 11.58 0.82 -25.55
C SER A 32 10.73 -0.46 -25.60
N LEU A 33 9.76 -0.59 -24.69
CA LEU A 33 8.83 -1.71 -24.62
C LEU A 33 7.53 -1.44 -25.41
N GLY A 34 7.31 -0.21 -25.89
CA GLY A 34 6.07 0.18 -26.57
C GLY A 34 4.87 0.34 -25.63
N ILE A 35 5.12 0.70 -24.36
CA ILE A 35 4.08 0.95 -23.35
C ILE A 35 3.77 2.45 -23.31
N THR A 36 2.50 2.81 -23.45
CA THR A 36 2.07 4.22 -23.35
C THR A 36 1.95 4.65 -21.90
N TYR A 37 2.30 5.90 -21.59
CA TYR A 37 2.31 6.39 -20.21
C TYR A 37 1.82 7.83 -20.10
N TYR A 38 1.24 8.18 -18.95
CA TYR A 38 0.95 9.55 -18.55
C TYR A 38 1.94 9.99 -17.48
N ASN A 39 2.68 11.07 -17.75
CA ASN A 39 3.57 11.71 -16.79
C ASN A 39 2.88 12.96 -16.19
N PRO A 40 2.50 12.94 -14.90
CA PRO A 40 1.87 14.09 -14.23
C PRO A 40 2.85 15.22 -13.90
N GLN A 41 4.16 14.99 -14.01
CA GLN A 41 5.16 15.99 -13.64
C GLN A 41 5.20 17.13 -14.68
N VAL A 42 4.71 18.30 -14.26
CA VAL A 42 4.73 19.54 -15.04
C VAL A 42 5.69 20.56 -14.44
N SER A 43 6.17 21.52 -15.24
CA SER A 43 7.01 22.62 -14.77
C SER A 43 6.24 23.67 -13.98
N GLU A 44 4.95 23.86 -14.28
CA GLU A 44 4.06 24.81 -13.61
C GLU A 44 2.74 24.12 -13.27
N TRP A 45 2.35 24.15 -11.98
CA TRP A 45 1.10 23.56 -11.50
C TRP A 45 -0.07 24.55 -11.59
N SER A 46 -1.27 24.06 -11.90
CA SER A 46 -2.53 24.81 -11.84
C SER A 46 -3.67 23.93 -11.32
N ALA A 47 -4.74 24.56 -10.80
CA ALA A 47 -5.90 23.85 -10.27
C ALA A 47 -6.61 22.98 -11.34
N ASP A 48 -6.56 23.40 -12.61
CA ASP A 48 -7.15 22.65 -13.72
C ASP A 48 -6.45 21.29 -13.95
N LEU A 49 -5.16 21.19 -13.60
CA LEU A 49 -4.40 19.95 -13.72
C LEU A 49 -4.82 18.89 -12.70
N VAL A 50 -5.48 19.26 -11.59
CA VAL A 50 -5.98 18.29 -10.60
C VAL A 50 -7.04 17.38 -11.22
N THR A 51 -7.95 17.95 -12.00
CA THR A 51 -9.01 17.18 -12.68
C THR A 51 -8.42 16.30 -13.78
N VAL A 52 -7.44 16.81 -14.53
CA VAL A 52 -6.75 16.04 -15.58
C VAL A 52 -5.99 14.86 -14.97
N GLU A 53 -5.23 15.10 -13.91
CA GLU A 53 -4.47 14.07 -13.21
C GLU A 53 -5.38 13.01 -12.60
N HIS A 54 -6.49 13.43 -11.98
CA HIS A 54 -7.50 12.51 -11.46
C HIS A 54 -8.09 11.61 -12.56
N ASN A 55 -8.46 12.20 -13.70
CA ASN A 55 -8.98 11.43 -14.84
C ASN A 55 -7.94 10.48 -15.44
N ALA A 56 -6.67 10.89 -15.47
CA ALA A 56 -5.57 10.04 -15.91
C ALA A 56 -5.38 8.84 -14.96
N LYS A 57 -5.44 9.07 -13.63
CA LYS A 57 -5.41 8.00 -12.62
C LYS A 57 -6.59 7.04 -12.78
N GLU A 58 -7.80 7.54 -12.99
CA GLU A 58 -9.00 6.70 -13.14
C GLU A 58 -9.00 5.87 -14.44
N SER A 59 -8.45 6.42 -15.53
CA SER A 59 -8.43 5.74 -16.83
C SER A 59 -7.23 4.82 -17.07
N ALA A 60 -6.15 4.96 -16.30
CA ALA A 60 -4.95 4.14 -16.45
C ALA A 60 -5.20 2.66 -16.11
N CYS A 61 -4.63 1.77 -16.93
CA CYS A 61 -4.66 0.34 -16.68
C CYS A 61 -3.80 -0.05 -15.47
N ILE A 62 -2.64 0.61 -15.32
CA ILE A 62 -1.70 0.40 -14.22
C ILE A 62 -1.31 1.74 -13.60
N LEU A 63 -1.35 1.81 -12.27
CA LEU A 63 -0.82 2.91 -11.48
C LEU A 63 0.60 2.54 -11.06
N PHE A 64 1.62 3.12 -11.68
CA PHE A 64 3.02 2.89 -11.37
C PHE A 64 3.54 3.99 -10.45
N TYR A 65 3.87 3.65 -9.21
CA TYR A 65 4.28 4.59 -8.18
C TYR A 65 5.70 4.32 -7.70
N VAL A 66 6.52 5.36 -7.62
CA VAL A 66 7.87 5.31 -7.04
C VAL A 66 7.95 6.20 -5.81
N LEU A 67 8.32 5.62 -4.66
CA LEU A 67 8.56 6.34 -3.42
C LEU A 67 10.07 6.34 -3.13
N ASP A 68 10.72 7.46 -3.49
CA ASP A 68 12.16 7.69 -3.38
C ASP A 68 12.49 8.35 -2.04
N ARG A 69 13.53 7.85 -1.37
CA ARG A 69 13.98 8.29 -0.04
C ARG A 69 14.41 9.75 0.04
N ARG A 70 14.65 10.42 -1.09
CA ARG A 70 14.98 11.86 -1.14
C ARG A 70 13.76 12.77 -0.96
N THR A 71 12.56 12.21 -0.81
CA THR A 71 11.31 12.96 -0.57
C THR A 71 10.57 12.38 0.63
N ARG A 72 9.70 13.15 1.31
CA ARG A 72 8.88 12.65 2.43
C ARG A 72 7.78 11.67 2.01
N ASN A 73 7.50 11.56 0.71
CA ASN A 73 6.52 10.64 0.12
C ASN A 73 5.07 10.73 0.65
N VAL A 74 4.71 11.76 1.42
CA VAL A 74 3.42 11.84 2.15
C VAL A 74 2.22 11.58 1.24
N VAL A 75 2.11 12.31 0.13
CA VAL A 75 1.00 12.14 -0.83
C VAL A 75 1.07 10.77 -1.51
N GLY A 76 2.27 10.35 -1.95
CA GLY A 76 2.46 9.05 -2.59
C GLY A 76 2.03 7.89 -1.70
N ILE A 77 2.27 7.98 -0.39
CA ILE A 77 1.83 6.99 0.61
C ILE A 77 0.31 6.96 0.73
N VAL A 78 -0.34 8.12 0.88
CA VAL A 78 -1.80 8.27 0.93
C VAL A 78 -2.46 7.64 -0.30
N GLU A 79 -1.96 7.98 -1.48
CA GLU A 79 -2.52 7.51 -2.74
C GLU A 79 -2.30 6.01 -2.95
N ALA A 80 -1.07 5.52 -2.77
CA ALA A 80 -0.74 4.10 -2.93
C ALA A 80 -1.53 3.22 -1.96
N ALA A 81 -1.71 3.66 -0.71
CA ALA A 81 -2.52 2.97 0.28
C ALA A 81 -3.99 2.88 -0.17
N ASN A 82 -4.57 3.99 -0.65
CA ASN A 82 -5.93 3.99 -1.18
C ASN A 82 -6.08 3.11 -2.42
N PHE A 83 -5.13 3.13 -3.36
CA PHE A 83 -5.18 2.29 -4.55
C PHE A 83 -5.10 0.80 -4.21
N ALA A 84 -4.24 0.43 -3.27
CA ALA A 84 -4.19 -0.94 -2.76
C ALA A 84 -5.53 -1.33 -2.12
N GLY A 85 -6.09 -0.48 -1.26
CA GLY A 85 -7.39 -0.73 -0.62
C GLY A 85 -8.54 -0.86 -1.63
N ALA A 86 -8.50 -0.06 -2.70
CA ALA A 86 -9.49 -0.06 -3.78
C ALA A 86 -9.25 -1.15 -4.84
N HIS A 87 -8.29 -2.06 -4.63
CA HIS A 87 -7.91 -3.12 -5.58
C HIS A 87 -7.59 -2.61 -6.99
N ARG A 88 -6.98 -1.43 -7.08
CA ARG A 88 -6.46 -0.94 -8.36
C ARG A 88 -5.19 -1.69 -8.72
N ASN A 89 -4.89 -1.78 -10.01
CA ASN A 89 -3.64 -2.37 -10.50
C ASN A 89 -2.47 -1.45 -10.16
N LEU A 90 -1.96 -1.57 -8.94
CA LEU A 90 -0.82 -0.81 -8.44
C LEU A 90 0.47 -1.60 -8.68
N VAL A 91 1.48 -0.91 -9.21
CA VAL A 91 2.87 -1.36 -9.20
C VAL A 91 3.64 -0.34 -8.38
N LEU A 92 4.21 -0.78 -7.25
CA LEU A 92 4.83 0.11 -6.26
C LEU A 92 6.32 -0.18 -6.14
N VAL A 93 7.14 0.86 -6.27
CA VAL A 93 8.57 0.84 -5.97
C VAL A 93 8.82 1.67 -4.72
N MET A 94 9.52 1.12 -3.74
CA MET A 94 9.85 1.78 -2.49
C MET A 94 11.35 1.73 -2.23
N ASP A 95 11.96 2.90 -2.06
CA ASP A 95 13.32 3.05 -1.58
C ASP A 95 13.30 3.40 -0.09
N SER A 96 14.04 2.62 0.71
CA SER A 96 14.06 2.80 2.18
C SER A 96 14.87 4.02 2.57
N TYR A 97 14.36 4.82 3.50
CA TYR A 97 15.13 5.94 4.06
C TYR A 97 16.44 5.46 4.71
N ARG A 98 17.46 6.30 4.63
CA ARG A 98 18.74 6.09 5.31
C ARG A 98 18.96 7.18 6.32
N GLU A 99 19.45 6.80 7.49
CA GLU A 99 19.70 7.75 8.56
C GLU A 99 20.73 8.79 8.10
N GLN A 100 20.53 10.05 8.50
CA GLN A 100 21.37 11.21 8.15
C GLN A 100 21.36 11.63 6.66
N GLU A 101 20.65 10.93 5.78
CA GLU A 101 20.46 11.37 4.39
C GLU A 101 19.45 12.53 4.33
N PRO A 102 19.75 13.62 3.61
CA PRO A 102 18.84 14.75 3.53
C PRO A 102 17.62 14.45 2.67
N ILE A 103 16.47 14.97 3.08
CA ILE A 103 15.22 14.91 2.31
C ILE A 103 14.96 16.27 1.68
N ALA A 104 14.88 16.31 0.35
CA ALA A 104 14.75 17.55 -0.41
C ALA A 104 15.80 18.62 -0.03
N GLY A 105 17.00 18.18 0.37
CA GLY A 105 18.09 19.06 0.83
C GLY A 105 18.03 19.46 2.31
N GLU A 106 17.03 19.01 3.07
CA GLU A 106 16.89 19.28 4.50
C GLU A 106 17.44 18.13 5.35
N THR A 107 18.20 18.46 6.39
CA THR A 107 18.50 17.51 7.46
C THR A 107 17.26 17.33 8.34
N ILE A 108 16.77 16.10 8.42
CA ILE A 108 15.62 15.73 9.26
C ILE A 108 16.07 15.26 10.64
N THR A 109 15.17 15.33 11.61
CA THR A 109 15.41 14.80 12.97
C THR A 109 15.33 13.27 12.98
N HIS A 110 15.89 12.65 14.03
CA HIS A 110 15.76 11.21 14.22
C HIS A 110 14.28 10.79 14.39
N THR A 111 13.49 11.58 15.11
CA THR A 111 12.04 11.36 15.26
C THR A 111 11.33 11.35 13.90
N GLU A 112 11.61 12.34 13.04
CA GLU A 112 11.02 12.39 11.70
C GLU A 112 11.46 11.20 10.84
N PHE A 113 12.73 10.82 10.92
CA PHE A 113 13.25 9.64 10.22
C PHE A 113 12.51 8.36 10.64
N GLU A 114 12.33 8.12 11.94
CA GLU A 114 11.58 6.96 12.44
C GLU A 114 10.11 6.99 11.99
N GLU A 115 9.43 8.14 12.05
CA GLU A 115 8.04 8.29 11.58
C GLU A 115 7.90 8.03 10.07
N LEU A 116 8.85 8.50 9.26
CA LEU A 116 8.89 8.27 7.83
C LEU A 116 9.13 6.79 7.49
N CYS A 117 10.07 6.14 8.18
CA CYS A 117 10.30 4.70 8.08
C CYS A 117 9.05 3.90 8.45
N SER A 118 8.39 4.24 9.57
CA SER A 118 7.18 3.57 10.02
C SER A 118 6.00 3.77 9.04
N GLY A 119 5.90 4.96 8.44
CA GLY A 119 4.96 5.25 7.36
C GLY A 119 5.14 4.36 6.13
N LEU A 120 6.39 4.17 5.67
CA LEU A 120 6.69 3.26 4.56
C LEU A 120 6.45 1.80 4.94
N ALA A 121 6.86 1.37 6.14
CA ALA A 121 6.60 0.01 6.61
C ALA A 121 5.08 -0.29 6.65
N THR A 122 4.29 0.67 7.13
CA THR A 122 2.83 0.59 7.14
C THR A 122 2.21 0.51 5.75
N LEU A 123 2.67 1.32 4.80
CA LEU A 123 2.23 1.17 3.41
C LEU A 123 2.58 -0.22 2.85
N LYS A 124 3.82 -0.67 3.06
CA LYS A 124 4.29 -1.98 2.56
C LYS A 124 3.41 -3.12 3.08
N ASP A 125 3.12 -3.13 4.38
CA ASP A 125 2.26 -4.15 4.99
C ASP A 125 0.84 -4.12 4.41
N LEU A 126 0.24 -2.93 4.22
CA LEU A 126 -1.09 -2.79 3.62
C LEU A 126 -1.14 -3.31 2.17
N VAL A 127 -0.12 -2.97 1.38
CA VAL A 127 0.00 -3.33 -0.04
C VAL A 127 0.24 -4.84 -0.20
N GLU A 128 1.20 -5.40 0.54
CA GLU A 128 1.53 -6.83 0.51
C GLU A 128 0.37 -7.71 1.03
N ARG A 129 -0.43 -7.20 2.00
CA ARG A 129 -1.66 -7.87 2.44
C ARG A 129 -2.73 -7.97 1.36
N GLN A 130 -2.74 -7.07 0.38
CA GLN A 130 -3.60 -7.21 -0.81
C GLN A 130 -2.99 -8.11 -1.89
N GLY A 131 -1.80 -8.66 -1.64
CA GLY A 131 -1.09 -9.45 -2.63
C GLY A 131 -0.52 -8.60 -3.75
N ILE A 132 -0.15 -7.35 -3.47
CA ILE A 132 0.52 -6.48 -4.43
C ILE A 132 2.03 -6.50 -4.11
N PRO A 133 2.90 -6.85 -5.07
CA PRO A 133 4.35 -6.85 -4.86
C PRO A 133 4.89 -5.43 -4.70
N VAL A 134 5.84 -5.25 -3.77
CA VAL A 134 6.57 -3.99 -3.56
C VAL A 134 8.01 -4.16 -4.01
N PHE A 135 8.40 -3.46 -5.07
CA PHE A 135 9.73 -3.55 -5.68
C PHE A 135 10.70 -2.55 -5.06
N THR A 136 12.00 -2.85 -5.14
CA THR A 136 13.09 -1.91 -4.81
C THR A 136 13.77 -1.35 -6.06
N SER A 137 13.49 -1.94 -7.23
CA SER A 137 14.06 -1.55 -8.52
C SER A 137 12.98 -1.10 -9.50
N ILE A 138 13.12 0.11 -10.01
CA ILE A 138 12.23 0.69 -11.04
C ILE A 138 12.26 -0.17 -12.31
N THR A 139 13.45 -0.63 -12.73
CA THR A 139 13.60 -1.50 -13.90
C THR A 139 12.83 -2.82 -13.73
N THR A 140 12.97 -3.49 -12.58
CA THR A 140 12.23 -4.75 -12.33
C THR A 140 10.73 -4.52 -12.31
N ALA A 141 10.27 -3.44 -11.67
CA ALA A 141 8.87 -3.08 -11.63
C ALA A 141 8.29 -2.77 -13.03
N ILE A 142 9.06 -2.16 -13.93
CA ILE A 142 8.61 -1.90 -15.31
C ILE A 142 8.52 -3.19 -16.12
N HIS A 143 9.44 -4.13 -15.94
CA HIS A 143 9.29 -5.45 -16.56
C HIS A 143 8.05 -6.18 -16.03
N TRP A 144 7.79 -6.13 -14.73
CA TRP A 144 6.54 -6.62 -14.15
C TRP A 144 5.30 -5.92 -14.75
N THR A 145 5.37 -4.61 -14.96
CA THR A 145 4.31 -3.83 -15.62
C THR A 145 4.04 -4.32 -17.04
N ALA A 146 5.09 -4.61 -17.81
CA ALA A 146 4.96 -5.16 -19.16
C ALA A 146 4.24 -6.53 -19.17
N GLU A 147 4.59 -7.41 -18.22
CA GLU A 147 3.94 -8.71 -18.03
C GLU A 147 2.45 -8.55 -17.69
N LEU A 148 2.11 -7.63 -16.78
CA LEU A 148 0.72 -7.36 -16.41
C LEU A 148 -0.13 -6.88 -17.60
N LEU A 149 0.46 -6.11 -18.53
CA LEU A 149 -0.18 -5.63 -19.76
C LEU A 149 -0.27 -6.71 -20.86
N ASN A 150 0.23 -7.93 -20.62
CA ASN A 150 0.39 -9.01 -21.60
C ASN A 150 1.23 -8.60 -22.84
N GLN A 151 2.05 -7.56 -22.74
CA GLN A 151 3.07 -7.31 -23.74
C GLN A 151 4.17 -8.33 -23.47
N LYS A 152 4.47 -9.24 -24.39
CA LYS A 152 5.53 -10.23 -24.19
C LYS A 152 6.89 -9.52 -24.24
N PRO A 153 7.60 -9.24 -23.14
CA PRO A 153 8.99 -8.84 -23.24
C PRO A 153 9.79 -9.96 -23.92
N LYS A 154 10.73 -9.58 -24.79
CA LYS A 154 11.62 -10.50 -25.51
C LYS A 154 12.50 -11.36 -24.58
N VAL A 155 12.49 -11.12 -23.26
CA VAL A 155 13.16 -11.89 -22.20
C VAL A 155 12.56 -13.30 -22.02
N ILE A 156 11.36 -13.55 -22.55
CA ILE A 156 10.58 -14.80 -22.42
C ILE A 156 11.08 -15.98 -23.28
N GLY A 157 12.08 -15.79 -24.14
CA GLY A 157 12.65 -16.87 -24.97
C GLY A 157 13.13 -18.08 -24.15
N THR A 158 13.68 -17.82 -22.95
CA THR A 158 14.22 -18.85 -22.04
C THR A 158 13.13 -19.46 -21.13
N ILE A 159 12.07 -18.70 -20.83
CA ILE A 159 11.04 -19.06 -19.83
C ILE A 159 9.89 -19.88 -20.43
N ASN A 160 9.61 -19.74 -21.73
CA ASN A 160 8.63 -20.60 -22.43
C ASN A 160 8.98 -22.10 -22.37
N ALA A 161 10.23 -22.46 -22.03
CA ALA A 161 10.65 -23.84 -21.80
C ALA A 161 10.22 -24.42 -20.43
N LEU A 162 9.53 -23.66 -19.57
CA LEU A 162 9.00 -24.15 -18.28
C LEU A 162 7.54 -24.59 -18.35
N GLN A 163 6.80 -24.16 -19.38
CA GLN A 163 5.36 -24.42 -19.52
C GLN A 163 5.03 -25.80 -20.10
N LYS A 164 6.04 -26.58 -20.53
CA LYS A 164 5.85 -27.95 -21.00
C LYS A 164 6.90 -28.87 -20.39
N VAL A 165 6.42 -30.00 -19.89
CA VAL A 165 7.16 -31.20 -19.45
C VAL A 165 7.47 -31.29 -17.93
N ASN A 166 7.19 -32.48 -17.37
CA ASN A 166 7.76 -33.01 -16.14
C ASN A 166 9.30 -33.01 -16.23
N LEU A 167 9.93 -31.87 -16.00
CA LEU A 167 11.39 -31.74 -16.00
C LEU A 167 11.96 -32.48 -14.77
N PRO A 168 13.09 -33.19 -14.92
CA PRO A 168 13.84 -33.73 -13.77
C PRO A 168 14.21 -32.61 -12.79
N ASP A 169 14.29 -32.91 -11.49
CA ASP A 169 14.51 -31.88 -10.47
C ASP A 169 15.82 -31.10 -10.63
N ASN A 170 16.85 -31.74 -11.21
CA ASN A 170 18.12 -31.09 -11.55
C ASN A 170 17.96 -30.01 -12.63
N GLU A 171 17.15 -30.24 -13.66
CA GLU A 171 16.88 -29.24 -14.70
C GLU A 171 15.97 -28.12 -14.20
N LYS A 172 15.00 -28.44 -13.33
CA LYS A 172 14.18 -27.42 -12.65
C LYS A 172 15.04 -26.50 -11.80
N ARG A 173 15.96 -27.06 -11.00
CA ARG A 173 16.88 -26.28 -10.15
C ARG A 173 17.84 -25.43 -10.99
N LYS A 174 18.31 -25.91 -12.14
CA LYS A 174 19.13 -25.12 -13.07
C LYS A 174 18.36 -23.92 -13.64
N LYS A 175 17.11 -24.13 -14.08
CA LYS A 175 16.26 -23.03 -14.58
C LYS A 175 15.88 -22.03 -13.50
N LEU A 176 15.58 -22.50 -12.28
CA LEU A 176 15.39 -21.61 -11.13
C LEU A 176 16.66 -20.79 -10.85
N ARG A 177 17.85 -21.39 -11.02
CA ARG A 177 19.12 -20.66 -10.89
C ARG A 177 19.28 -19.57 -11.95
N GLU A 178 18.98 -19.87 -13.21
CA GLU A 178 19.01 -18.87 -14.29
C GLU A 178 18.03 -17.70 -14.01
N ILE A 179 16.83 -18.00 -13.48
CA ILE A 179 15.87 -16.96 -13.08
C ILE A 179 16.40 -16.15 -11.89
N PHE A 180 16.96 -16.82 -10.88
CA PHE A 180 17.53 -16.16 -9.71
C PHE A 180 18.67 -15.23 -10.11
N GLU A 181 19.60 -15.68 -10.95
CA GLU A 181 20.73 -14.90 -11.47
C GLU A 181 20.26 -13.71 -12.33
N LEU A 182 19.16 -13.86 -13.08
CA LEU A 182 18.55 -12.75 -13.83
C LEU A 182 17.98 -11.66 -12.90
N LEU A 183 17.51 -12.05 -11.72
CA LEU A 183 16.88 -11.18 -10.74
C LEU A 183 17.90 -10.57 -9.76
N ASP A 184 18.95 -11.32 -9.43
CA ASP A 184 20.11 -10.87 -8.65
C ASP A 184 21.03 -9.97 -9.49
N LYS A 185 20.53 -8.79 -9.84
CA LYS A 185 21.21 -7.85 -10.73
C LYS A 185 22.56 -7.36 -10.21
N ASN A 186 22.77 -7.40 -8.89
CA ASN A 186 24.02 -6.95 -8.26
C ASN A 186 25.03 -8.10 -8.12
N GLY A 187 24.63 -9.36 -8.37
CA GLY A 187 25.46 -10.53 -8.15
C GLY A 187 25.81 -10.76 -6.68
N GLU A 188 24.96 -10.30 -5.76
CA GLU A 188 25.17 -10.39 -4.31
C GLU A 188 24.76 -11.75 -3.75
N GLY A 189 24.12 -12.60 -4.57
CA GLY A 189 23.57 -13.88 -4.17
C GLY A 189 22.23 -13.78 -3.44
N GLU A 190 21.57 -12.62 -3.49
CA GLU A 190 20.35 -12.30 -2.76
C GLU A 190 19.34 -11.57 -3.66
N ILE A 191 18.07 -11.98 -3.60
CA ILE A 191 16.95 -11.30 -4.26
C ILE A 191 15.91 -10.88 -3.23
N ASN A 192 14.98 -9.99 -3.57
CA ASN A 192 13.90 -9.62 -2.64
C ASN A 192 12.60 -10.37 -2.96
N LEU A 193 11.60 -10.20 -2.10
CA LEU A 193 10.31 -10.88 -2.25
C LEU A 193 9.59 -10.52 -3.57
N ALA A 194 9.79 -9.31 -4.09
CA ALA A 194 9.24 -8.87 -5.38
C ALA A 194 9.86 -9.61 -6.56
N ASP A 195 11.16 -9.91 -6.49
CA ASP A 195 11.84 -10.73 -7.47
C ASP A 195 11.31 -12.17 -7.42
N VAL A 196 11.07 -12.72 -6.23
CA VAL A 196 10.41 -14.04 -6.09
C VAL A 196 9.01 -14.02 -6.70
N TYR A 197 8.26 -12.94 -6.53
CA TYR A 197 6.94 -12.76 -7.16
C TYR A 197 7.01 -12.75 -8.68
N LEU A 198 7.96 -11.98 -9.24
CA LEU A 198 8.21 -11.93 -10.68
C LEU A 198 8.59 -13.31 -11.21
N ALA A 199 9.53 -14.01 -10.55
CA ALA A 199 9.89 -15.38 -10.90
C ALA A 199 8.70 -16.33 -10.91
N TYR A 200 7.86 -16.32 -9.86
CA TYR A 200 6.71 -17.22 -9.76
C TYR A 200 5.71 -17.01 -10.90
N HIS A 201 5.38 -15.75 -11.19
CA HIS A 201 4.50 -15.41 -12.29
C HIS A 201 5.06 -15.89 -13.62
N LEU A 202 6.35 -15.63 -13.87
CA LEU A 202 7.04 -16.05 -15.08
C LEU A 202 7.00 -17.58 -15.26
N VAL A 203 7.12 -18.36 -14.17
CA VAL A 203 7.09 -19.82 -14.22
C VAL A 203 5.67 -20.40 -14.35
N THR A 204 4.67 -19.80 -13.69
CA THR A 204 3.33 -20.41 -13.55
C THR A 204 2.25 -19.77 -14.40
N ASN A 205 2.50 -18.57 -14.93
CA ASN A 205 1.50 -17.74 -15.61
C ASN A 205 0.27 -17.39 -14.74
N LYS A 206 0.34 -17.62 -13.42
CA LYS A 206 -0.71 -17.25 -12.46
C LYS A 206 -0.54 -15.78 -12.07
N LYS A 207 -1.63 -15.01 -12.14
CA LYS A 207 -1.64 -13.55 -11.89
C LYS A 207 -1.88 -13.16 -10.43
N THR A 208 -2.23 -14.11 -9.55
CA THR A 208 -2.76 -13.80 -8.21
C THR A 208 -1.90 -14.33 -7.07
N LEU A 209 -1.55 -13.44 -6.13
CA LEU A 209 -0.72 -13.68 -4.95
C LEU A 209 -1.41 -14.42 -3.78
N LYS A 210 -2.71 -14.72 -3.86
CA LYS A 210 -3.43 -15.44 -2.80
C LYS A 210 -2.81 -16.82 -2.47
N ASP A 211 -2.22 -17.47 -3.47
CA ASP A 211 -1.53 -18.76 -3.30
C ASP A 211 -0.25 -18.63 -2.45
N LEU A 212 0.38 -17.45 -2.43
CA LEU A 212 1.68 -17.20 -1.80
C LEU A 212 1.59 -16.73 -0.34
N GLN A 213 0.51 -16.02 -0.01
CA GLN A 213 0.18 -15.70 1.39
C GLN A 213 -0.07 -16.98 2.22
N ASN A 214 -0.60 -18.04 1.61
CA ASN A 214 -0.74 -19.35 2.25
C ASN A 214 0.61 -20.02 2.52
N VAL A 215 1.62 -19.80 1.67
CA VAL A 215 2.99 -20.33 1.89
C VAL A 215 3.67 -19.64 3.07
N LYS A 216 3.49 -18.33 3.23
CA LYS A 216 4.00 -17.59 4.41
C LYS A 216 3.35 -18.06 5.72
N ARG A 217 2.11 -18.56 5.66
CA ARG A 217 1.33 -19.05 6.81
C ARG A 217 1.61 -20.51 7.19
N ASN A 218 2.08 -21.32 6.25
CA ASN A 218 2.22 -22.78 6.41
C ASN A 218 3.59 -23.24 6.91
N HIS A 219 4.58 -22.35 7.00
CA HIS A 219 5.93 -22.73 7.39
C HIS A 219 6.32 -22.13 8.74
N GLU A 220 6.95 -22.97 9.58
CA GLU A 220 7.75 -22.60 10.76
C GLU A 220 9.01 -21.77 10.40
N LEU A 221 8.95 -20.93 9.36
CA LEU A 221 10.04 -20.06 8.92
C LEU A 221 10.15 -18.78 9.77
N GLU A 222 9.18 -18.49 10.65
CA GLU A 222 9.27 -17.38 11.61
C GLU A 222 10.47 -17.49 12.58
N LYS A 223 11.08 -18.68 12.73
CA LYS A 223 12.23 -18.86 13.62
C LYS A 223 13.60 -18.58 13.01
N GLU A 224 13.73 -18.51 11.67
CA GLU A 224 15.01 -18.26 10.99
C GLU A 224 15.01 -17.00 10.10
N LEU A 225 13.89 -16.30 9.98
CA LEU A 225 13.80 -15.01 9.31
C LEU A 225 14.15 -13.90 10.31
N SER A 226 15.39 -13.40 10.24
CA SER A 226 15.78 -12.16 10.91
C SER A 226 14.84 -11.02 10.48
N SER A 227 14.73 -10.00 11.32
CA SER A 227 13.82 -8.84 11.20
C SER A 227 14.04 -7.94 9.97
N ASP A 228 14.77 -8.41 8.96
CA ASP A 228 15.09 -7.70 7.72
C ASP A 228 14.73 -8.58 6.51
N CYS A 229 13.42 -8.65 6.20
CA CYS A 229 12.83 -9.62 5.26
C CYS A 229 13.13 -9.37 3.76
N ASN A 230 14.12 -8.55 3.43
CA ASN A 230 14.35 -8.07 2.07
C ASN A 230 15.38 -8.89 1.27
N LYS A 231 16.06 -9.87 1.89
CA LYS A 231 17.16 -10.63 1.29
C LYS A 231 16.86 -12.13 1.32
N ILE A 232 16.68 -12.72 0.15
CA ILE A 232 16.32 -14.12 -0.08
C ILE A 232 17.42 -14.75 -0.93
N ASN A 233 18.12 -15.73 -0.37
CA ASN A 233 19.16 -16.45 -1.11
C ASN A 233 18.57 -17.52 -2.04
N PHE A 234 19.42 -18.14 -2.86
CA PHE A 234 18.99 -19.13 -3.85
C PHE A 234 18.28 -20.35 -3.26
N GLU A 235 18.71 -20.82 -2.08
CA GLU A 235 18.07 -21.98 -1.43
C GLU A 235 16.68 -21.62 -0.90
N GLN A 236 16.54 -20.47 -0.24
CA GLN A 236 15.24 -19.95 0.21
C GLN A 236 14.29 -19.73 -0.97
N PHE A 237 14.79 -19.15 -2.07
CA PHE A 237 14.04 -19.00 -3.31
C PHE A 237 13.54 -20.34 -3.87
N CYS A 238 14.40 -21.37 -3.90
CA CYS A 238 14.02 -22.71 -4.34
C CYS A 238 12.92 -23.34 -3.48
N VAL A 239 12.95 -23.13 -2.16
CA VAL A 239 11.91 -23.61 -1.23
C VAL A 239 10.57 -22.93 -1.55
N MET A 240 10.57 -21.59 -1.63
CA MET A 240 9.37 -20.81 -1.96
C MET A 240 8.74 -21.24 -3.29
N MET A 241 9.55 -21.57 -4.30
CA MET A 241 9.09 -22.00 -5.63
C MET A 241 8.59 -23.45 -5.69
N LYS A 242 8.92 -24.31 -4.71
CA LYS A 242 8.45 -25.72 -4.64
C LYS A 242 7.02 -25.82 -4.11
N ASP A 243 6.72 -25.10 -3.03
CA ASP A 243 5.42 -25.18 -2.34
C ASP A 243 4.26 -24.66 -3.20
N LEU A 244 4.56 -23.70 -4.08
CA LEU A 244 3.56 -23.08 -4.93
C LEU A 244 3.08 -23.96 -6.11
N LYS A 245 3.77 -25.08 -6.40
CA LYS A 245 3.33 -26.03 -7.45
C LYS A 245 2.28 -27.03 -6.98
N GLN A 246 2.13 -27.26 -5.66
CA GLN A 246 1.32 -28.37 -5.15
C GLN A 246 -0.19 -28.09 -5.05
N GLN A 247 -0.66 -26.86 -5.33
CA GLN A 247 -2.11 -26.54 -5.31
C GLN A 247 -2.86 -26.84 -6.63
N ASN A 248 -2.28 -27.62 -7.55
CA ASN A 248 -3.00 -28.08 -8.75
C ASN A 248 -3.78 -29.36 -8.44
N GLY A 249 -4.98 -29.24 -7.87
CA GLY A 249 -5.79 -30.41 -7.54
C GLY A 249 -7.25 -30.22 -7.12
N ALA A 250 -7.82 -29.01 -7.17
CA ALA A 250 -9.26 -28.83 -6.99
C ALA A 250 -9.83 -28.07 -8.19
N THR A 251 -10.73 -28.74 -8.91
CA THR A 251 -11.46 -28.26 -10.10
C THR A 251 -11.90 -26.79 -9.99
N GLU A 252 -11.17 -25.91 -10.67
CA GLU A 252 -11.60 -24.55 -10.98
C GLU A 252 -12.75 -24.63 -11.99
N ARG A 253 -13.97 -24.32 -11.53
CA ARG A 253 -15.03 -23.93 -12.46
C ARG A 253 -14.62 -22.59 -13.07
N HIS A 254 -14.42 -22.60 -14.38
CA HIS A 254 -14.26 -21.41 -15.22
C HIS A 254 -15.21 -20.28 -14.76
N ILE A 255 -14.66 -19.16 -14.31
CA ILE A 255 -15.37 -17.89 -14.32
C ILE A 255 -14.61 -16.96 -15.26
N SER A 256 -15.16 -16.90 -16.48
CA SER A 256 -14.80 -16.01 -17.55
C SER A 256 -14.86 -14.54 -17.11
N CYS A 257 -13.78 -13.82 -17.34
CA CYS A 257 -13.68 -12.38 -17.18
C CYS A 257 -14.45 -11.68 -18.32
N CYS A 258 -15.62 -11.06 -18.02
CA CYS A 258 -16.15 -9.87 -18.71
C CYS A 258 -17.51 -9.39 -18.12
N LYS A 259 -17.49 -8.19 -17.54
CA LYS A 259 -18.58 -7.21 -17.31
C LYS A 259 -19.69 -7.52 -16.26
N PRO A 260 -20.28 -6.44 -15.67
CA PRO A 260 -20.86 -6.45 -14.33
C PRO A 260 -22.36 -6.70 -14.35
N GLU A 261 -22.83 -7.67 -13.57
CA GLU A 261 -24.23 -7.78 -13.18
C GLU A 261 -24.31 -7.94 -11.66
N LEU A 262 -24.95 -6.96 -11.04
CA LEU A 262 -25.45 -7.01 -9.69
C LEU A 262 -26.46 -8.16 -9.57
N THR A 263 -26.07 -9.24 -8.92
CA THR A 263 -27.04 -10.15 -8.29
C THR A 263 -26.52 -10.57 -6.93
N ALA A 264 -27.29 -10.18 -5.92
CA ALA A 264 -27.14 -10.57 -4.53
C ALA A 264 -26.93 -12.07 -4.38
N ASN A 265 -26.03 -12.47 -3.47
CA ASN A 265 -26.32 -13.51 -2.49
C ASN A 265 -25.21 -13.66 -1.44
N HIS A 266 -25.60 -13.38 -0.19
CA HIS A 266 -25.15 -13.99 1.07
C HIS A 266 -23.67 -13.77 1.45
N GLU A 267 -23.40 -12.58 1.97
CA GLU A 267 -22.29 -12.33 2.89
C GLU A 267 -22.51 -13.15 4.17
N TYR A 268 -21.62 -14.11 4.43
CA TYR A 268 -21.42 -14.61 5.78
C TYR A 268 -20.80 -13.47 6.60
N VAL A 269 -21.66 -12.68 7.25
CA VAL A 269 -21.24 -11.64 8.20
C VAL A 269 -20.74 -12.34 9.45
N HIS A 270 -19.42 -12.43 9.61
CA HIS A 270 -18.84 -12.67 10.92
C HIS A 270 -19.23 -11.48 11.82
N PRO A 271 -19.78 -11.71 13.04
CA PRO A 271 -20.17 -10.62 13.92
C PRO A 271 -18.95 -9.75 14.21
N SER A 272 -19.05 -8.44 13.92
CA SER A 272 -18.00 -7.49 14.24
C SER A 272 -17.65 -7.59 15.71
N CYS A 273 -16.38 -7.84 16.04
CA CYS A 273 -15.97 -7.95 17.43
C CYS A 273 -16.08 -6.59 18.13
N PHE A 274 -16.02 -5.47 17.41
CA PHE A 274 -16.13 -4.13 17.98
C PHE A 274 -17.12 -3.27 17.18
N ASP A 275 -17.85 -2.41 17.89
CA ASP A 275 -18.69 -1.38 17.26
C ASP A 275 -17.81 -0.27 16.67
N LEU A 276 -16.74 0.09 17.38
CA LEU A 276 -15.89 1.23 17.03
C LEU A 276 -14.40 0.95 17.26
N TYR A 277 -13.60 1.09 16.21
CA TYR A 277 -12.16 1.20 16.30
C TYR A 277 -11.74 2.67 16.29
N ILE A 278 -10.77 3.05 17.11
CA ILE A 278 -10.27 4.42 17.20
C ILE A 278 -8.74 4.42 17.08
N GLY A 279 -8.25 4.85 15.93
CA GLY A 279 -6.83 5.08 15.66
C GLY A 279 -6.48 6.56 15.65
N GLY A 280 -5.18 6.89 15.71
CA GLY A 280 -4.75 8.28 15.60
C GLY A 280 -3.29 8.56 15.95
N SER A 281 -2.93 9.85 15.88
CA SER A 281 -1.62 10.46 16.11
C SER A 281 -0.69 9.67 17.04
N CYS A 282 0.53 9.35 16.57
CA CYS A 282 1.48 8.48 17.26
C CYS A 282 2.16 9.10 18.50
N PHE A 283 2.00 10.41 18.73
CA PHE A 283 2.68 11.16 19.80
C PHE A 283 1.79 12.15 20.54
N ASP A 284 0.54 12.27 20.11
CA ASP A 284 -0.44 13.14 20.71
C ASP A 284 -1.60 12.26 21.13
N LEU A 285 -1.61 11.90 22.42
CA LEU A 285 -2.49 10.89 22.99
C LEU A 285 -3.37 11.43 24.11
N GLU A 286 -3.15 12.66 24.57
CA GLU A 286 -3.90 13.22 25.69
C GLU A 286 -5.41 13.21 25.42
N TRP A 287 -5.79 13.52 24.17
CA TRP A 287 -7.19 13.50 23.73
C TRP A 287 -7.87 12.14 23.92
N LYS A 288 -7.14 11.01 23.95
CA LYS A 288 -7.74 9.70 24.19
C LYS A 288 -8.38 9.62 25.56
N GLY A 289 -7.69 10.07 26.61
CA GLY A 289 -8.19 10.06 27.98
C GLY A 289 -9.03 11.29 28.33
N THR A 290 -8.72 12.45 27.77
CA THR A 290 -9.39 13.72 28.15
C THR A 290 -10.67 13.99 27.35
N ILE A 291 -10.78 13.48 26.12
CA ILE A 291 -11.92 13.74 25.22
C ILE A 291 -12.64 12.44 24.84
N ALA A 292 -11.92 11.48 24.25
CA ALA A 292 -12.55 10.31 23.66
C ALA A 292 -13.16 9.37 24.72
N GLU A 293 -12.38 8.97 25.72
CA GLU A 293 -12.81 8.03 26.75
C GLU A 293 -14.07 8.47 27.53
N PRO A 294 -14.22 9.74 27.95
CA PRO A 294 -15.45 10.23 28.57
C PRO A 294 -16.70 10.11 27.69
N ILE A 295 -16.58 10.34 26.38
CA ILE A 295 -17.69 10.24 25.42
C ILE A 295 -18.05 8.77 25.19
N LEU A 296 -17.04 7.93 24.96
CA LEU A 296 -17.21 6.52 24.65
C LEU A 296 -17.80 5.73 25.82
N LYS A 297 -17.34 5.97 27.06
CA LYS A 297 -17.89 5.31 28.26
C LYS A 297 -19.39 5.58 28.44
N LYS A 298 -19.87 6.75 28.02
CA LYS A 298 -21.31 7.10 28.10
C LYS A 298 -22.14 6.44 27.00
N SER A 299 -21.52 6.03 25.89
CA SER A 299 -22.22 5.48 24.72
C SER A 299 -22.71 4.03 24.92
N GLY A 300 -22.03 3.25 25.77
CA GLY A 300 -22.27 1.81 25.93
C GLY A 300 -21.80 0.94 24.75
N LEU A 301 -21.11 1.52 23.76
CA LEU A 301 -20.53 0.78 22.63
C LEU A 301 -19.34 -0.09 23.06
N LYS A 302 -19.14 -1.22 22.38
CA LYS A 302 -17.92 -2.00 22.46
C LYS A 302 -16.86 -1.39 21.55
N TYR A 303 -15.95 -0.62 22.11
CA TYR A 303 -14.90 0.07 21.35
C TYR A 303 -13.50 -0.43 21.70
N ILE A 304 -12.55 -0.11 20.82
CA ILE A 304 -11.13 -0.29 21.05
C ILE A 304 -10.37 0.95 20.59
N MET A 305 -9.41 1.39 21.40
CA MET A 305 -8.49 2.46 21.05
C MET A 305 -7.13 1.84 20.74
N ALA A 306 -6.57 2.16 19.57
CA ALA A 306 -5.28 1.67 19.13
C ALA A 306 -4.21 1.98 20.18
N GLU A 307 -3.39 0.98 20.54
CA GLU A 307 -2.23 1.19 21.40
C GLU A 307 -1.16 1.99 20.64
N CYS A 308 -0.48 2.91 21.34
CA CYS A 308 0.71 3.54 20.78
C CYS A 308 1.93 2.70 21.11
N GLY A 309 2.31 1.81 20.19
CA GLY A 309 3.60 1.15 20.24
C GLY A 309 4.74 2.13 19.93
N LEU A 310 5.95 1.83 20.40
CA LEU A 310 7.19 2.46 19.92
C LEU A 310 7.23 2.37 18.38
N LEU A 311 7.80 3.38 17.69
CA LEU A 311 7.90 3.52 16.21
C LEU A 311 8.57 2.37 15.44
N LYS A 312 8.83 1.26 16.10
CA LYS A 312 9.62 0.15 15.57
C LYS A 312 8.80 -0.84 14.74
N ASN A 313 7.47 -0.74 14.74
CA ASN A 313 6.59 -1.67 14.03
C ASN A 313 5.49 -0.94 13.25
N SER A 314 5.13 -1.51 12.10
CA SER A 314 3.97 -1.05 11.34
C SER A 314 2.68 -1.12 12.17
N LYS A 315 1.85 -0.07 12.10
CA LYS A 315 0.47 -0.07 12.61
C LYS A 315 -0.51 -0.89 11.76
N ALA A 316 -0.10 -1.39 10.60
CA ALA A 316 -0.84 -2.35 9.79
C ALA A 316 -0.46 -3.82 10.09
N ALA A 317 0.21 -4.06 11.23
CA ALA A 317 0.53 -5.41 11.69
C ALA A 317 -0.73 -6.29 11.73
N PRO A 318 -0.60 -7.61 11.46
CA PRO A 318 -1.75 -8.51 11.29
C PRO A 318 -2.81 -8.42 12.39
N LYS A 319 -2.39 -8.37 13.66
CA LYS A 319 -3.30 -8.28 14.82
C LYS A 319 -4.15 -7.00 14.79
N GLU A 320 -3.53 -5.85 14.55
CA GLU A 320 -4.24 -4.56 14.51
C GLU A 320 -5.16 -4.50 13.29
N ALA A 321 -4.70 -5.02 12.17
CA ALA A 321 -5.50 -5.07 10.96
C ALA A 321 -6.72 -5.99 11.09
N ASP A 322 -6.61 -7.12 11.78
CA ASP A 322 -7.74 -8.00 12.08
C ASP A 322 -8.78 -7.30 12.97
N ILE A 323 -8.33 -6.48 13.93
CA ILE A 323 -9.23 -5.67 14.76
C ILE A 323 -10.00 -4.67 13.91
N MET A 324 -9.29 -3.91 13.05
CA MET A 324 -9.92 -2.95 12.14
C MET A 324 -10.90 -3.64 11.16
N GLU A 325 -10.53 -4.78 10.59
CA GLU A 325 -11.41 -5.53 9.68
C GLU A 325 -12.69 -6.01 10.36
N ASN A 326 -12.63 -6.34 11.65
CA ASN A 326 -13.75 -6.81 12.48
C ASN A 326 -14.44 -5.68 13.27
N SER A 327 -14.21 -4.42 12.93
CA SER A 327 -14.88 -3.27 13.54
C SER A 327 -15.96 -2.70 12.62
N SER A 328 -17.13 -2.36 13.17
CA SER A 328 -18.26 -1.83 12.38
C SER A 328 -17.99 -0.43 11.80
N LEU A 329 -17.26 0.40 12.54
CA LEU A 329 -16.82 1.73 12.13
C LEU A 329 -15.36 1.97 12.55
N LEU A 330 -14.61 2.68 11.71
CA LEU A 330 -13.23 3.10 11.96
C LEU A 330 -13.16 4.62 12.09
N LEU A 331 -12.73 5.11 13.26
CA LEU A 331 -12.43 6.52 13.49
C LEU A 331 -10.91 6.73 13.48
N PHE A 332 -10.43 7.64 12.63
CA PHE A 332 -9.02 8.04 12.59
C PHE A 332 -8.86 9.52 12.96
N ILE A 333 -8.02 9.80 13.97
CA ILE A 333 -7.76 11.17 14.43
C ILE A 333 -6.31 11.57 14.09
N ILE A 334 -6.18 12.60 13.26
CA ILE A 334 -4.91 13.21 12.86
C ILE A 334 -4.87 14.63 13.43
N THR A 335 -4.10 14.83 14.48
CA THR A 335 -4.01 16.10 15.19
C THR A 335 -2.98 17.05 14.57
N SER A 336 -3.01 18.31 15.01
CA SER A 336 -2.01 19.32 14.63
C SER A 336 -0.65 19.13 15.32
N ASN A 337 -0.56 18.22 16.30
CA ASN A 337 0.67 17.94 17.05
C ASN A 337 1.30 16.59 16.67
N SER A 338 1.04 16.08 15.46
CA SER A 338 1.70 14.89 14.93
C SER A 338 1.91 14.99 13.42
N ARG A 339 2.93 14.30 12.86
CA ARG A 339 3.11 14.26 11.40
C ARG A 339 1.98 13.46 10.74
N GLY A 340 1.50 12.44 11.45
CA GLY A 340 0.26 11.71 11.16
C GLY A 340 0.35 10.71 10.00
N LEU A 341 1.56 10.44 9.48
CA LEU A 341 1.76 9.74 8.22
C LEU A 341 1.20 8.31 8.20
N GLU A 342 1.46 7.52 9.25
CA GLU A 342 0.93 6.15 9.35
C GLU A 342 -0.61 6.13 9.39
N THR A 343 -1.19 7.01 10.20
CA THR A 343 -2.64 7.16 10.31
C THR A 343 -3.25 7.57 8.97
N MET A 344 -2.60 8.48 8.25
CA MET A 344 -3.02 8.87 6.90
C MET A 344 -2.99 7.68 5.94
N ALA A 345 -1.94 6.84 5.97
CA ALA A 345 -1.86 5.65 5.13
C ALA A 345 -2.99 4.66 5.43
N ILE A 346 -3.20 4.33 6.71
CA ILE A 346 -4.24 3.37 7.14
C ILE A 346 -5.64 3.89 6.81
N ALA A 347 -5.93 5.16 7.10
CA ALA A 347 -7.22 5.77 6.78
C ALA A 347 -7.48 5.73 5.27
N SER A 348 -6.49 6.10 4.46
CA SER A 348 -6.59 6.07 3.00
C SER A 348 -6.88 4.67 2.46
N PHE A 349 -6.19 3.66 3.00
CA PHE A 349 -6.41 2.27 2.63
C PHE A 349 -7.85 1.82 2.93
N TYR A 350 -8.37 2.10 4.13
CA TYR A 350 -9.72 1.68 4.51
C TYR A 350 -10.82 2.49 3.83
N ILE A 351 -10.56 3.74 3.45
CA ILE A 351 -11.41 4.49 2.51
C ILE A 351 -11.47 3.76 1.17
N GLY A 352 -10.30 3.36 0.63
CA GLY A 352 -10.21 2.59 -0.62
C GLY A 352 -10.96 1.26 -0.57
N ARG A 353 -10.89 0.56 0.58
CA ARG A 353 -11.64 -0.69 0.85
C ARG A 353 -13.14 -0.49 0.98
N GLY A 354 -13.63 0.75 1.07
CA GLY A 354 -15.04 1.06 1.26
C GLY A 354 -15.57 0.73 2.66
N LYS A 355 -14.72 0.72 3.69
CA LYS A 355 -15.17 0.57 5.08
C LYS A 355 -15.90 1.82 5.56
N ASN A 356 -16.70 1.68 6.62
CA ASN A 356 -17.29 2.81 7.32
C ASN A 356 -16.19 3.57 8.07
N VAL A 357 -15.68 4.63 7.46
CA VAL A 357 -14.62 5.46 8.03
C VAL A 357 -15.19 6.83 8.44
N VAL A 358 -14.69 7.36 9.55
CA VAL A 358 -14.82 8.77 9.97
C VAL A 358 -13.42 9.29 10.24
N ILE A 359 -13.11 10.50 9.80
CA ILE A 359 -11.77 11.08 9.99
C ILE A 359 -11.88 12.44 10.68
N CYS A 360 -11.01 12.67 11.66
CA CYS A 360 -10.72 14.00 12.19
C CYS A 360 -9.36 14.44 11.66
N ILE A 361 -9.28 15.59 10.98
CA ILE A 361 -8.02 16.12 10.45
C ILE A 361 -7.84 17.57 10.90
N GLN A 362 -6.78 17.81 11.65
CA GLN A 362 -6.30 19.14 12.02
C GLN A 362 -5.04 19.47 11.20
N GLU A 363 -4.96 20.71 10.73
CA GLU A 363 -3.82 21.21 9.95
C GLU A 363 -2.66 21.60 10.87
N LEU A 364 -1.45 21.38 10.37
CA LEU A 364 -0.23 21.88 11.00
C LEU A 364 -0.12 23.39 10.75
N ASN A 365 0.38 24.12 11.73
CA ASN A 365 0.67 25.55 11.63
C ASN A 365 2.00 25.88 12.34
N ASP A 366 2.46 27.12 12.22
CA ASP A 366 3.77 27.56 12.76
C ASP A 366 3.90 27.45 14.29
N SER A 367 2.78 27.33 15.01
CA SER A 367 2.77 27.14 16.47
C SER A 367 2.87 25.67 16.89
N CYS A 368 2.74 24.73 15.95
CA CYS A 368 2.81 23.30 16.21
C CYS A 368 4.25 22.86 16.48
N CYS A 369 4.43 22.06 17.53
CA CYS A 369 5.68 21.40 17.86
C CYS A 369 5.42 19.91 18.06
N ILE A 370 6.28 19.06 17.50
CA ILE A 370 6.24 17.60 17.75
C ILE A 370 7.49 17.25 18.53
N SER A 371 7.35 16.70 19.73
CA SER A 371 8.51 16.34 20.57
C SER A 371 9.50 17.50 20.77
N ASN A 372 8.99 18.74 20.88
CA ASN A 372 9.76 20.00 20.93
C ASN A 372 10.53 20.37 19.65
N GLU A 373 10.30 19.66 18.55
CA GLU A 373 10.84 19.99 17.23
C GLU A 373 9.87 20.92 16.50
N LYS A 374 10.42 21.99 15.91
CA LYS A 374 9.67 22.82 14.95
C LYS A 374 9.80 22.23 13.57
N PHE A 375 8.72 22.35 12.79
CA PHE A 375 8.75 22.01 11.38
C PHE A 375 9.55 23.03 10.58
N SER A 376 10.26 22.56 9.55
CA SER A 376 10.61 23.45 8.45
C SER A 376 9.35 23.77 7.63
N GLN A 377 9.37 24.90 6.91
CA GLN A 377 8.26 25.27 6.04
C GLN A 377 7.98 24.20 4.97
N LEU A 378 9.04 23.59 4.42
CA LEU A 378 8.91 22.54 3.42
C LEU A 378 8.27 21.28 4.01
N ALA A 379 8.70 20.85 5.19
CA ALA A 379 8.10 19.72 5.90
C ALA A 379 6.61 19.95 6.18
N MET A 380 6.28 21.12 6.74
CA MET A 380 4.89 21.47 7.06
C MET A 380 4.02 21.46 5.79
N ASN A 381 4.52 22.02 4.69
CA ASN A 381 3.83 21.99 3.40
C ASN A 381 3.62 20.56 2.89
N ASP A 382 4.61 19.67 3.01
CA ASP A 382 4.49 18.26 2.61
C ASP A 382 3.43 17.52 3.41
N TYR A 383 3.44 17.65 4.75
CA TYR A 383 2.48 16.97 5.62
C TYR A 383 1.07 17.55 5.52
N ASN A 384 0.92 18.86 5.36
CA ASN A 384 -0.39 19.48 5.10
C ASN A 384 -0.92 19.12 3.71
N ARG A 385 -0.05 19.02 2.70
CA ARG A 385 -0.45 18.53 1.37
C ARG A 385 -1.00 17.10 1.46
N GLY A 386 -0.38 16.23 2.25
CA GLY A 386 -0.93 14.90 2.56
C GLY A 386 -2.33 14.94 3.17
N ARG A 387 -2.53 15.80 4.18
CA ARG A 387 -3.85 16.02 4.81
C ARG A 387 -4.89 16.49 3.80
N ILE A 388 -4.56 17.45 2.95
CA ILE A 388 -5.45 17.97 1.90
C ILE A 388 -5.85 16.85 0.93
N TYR A 389 -4.90 16.02 0.50
CA TYR A 389 -5.20 14.87 -0.38
C TYR A 389 -6.09 13.84 0.30
N LEU A 390 -5.86 13.54 1.58
CA LEU A 390 -6.73 12.65 2.35
C LEU A 390 -8.15 13.24 2.51
N LYS A 391 -8.27 14.55 2.77
CA LYS A 391 -9.56 15.26 2.83
C LYS A 391 -10.30 15.14 1.48
N ASP A 392 -9.64 15.44 0.36
CA ASP A 392 -10.23 15.32 -0.98
C ASP A 392 -10.67 13.88 -1.30
N LEU A 393 -9.81 12.90 -1.00
CA LEU A 393 -10.13 11.48 -1.17
C LEU A 393 -11.37 11.08 -0.36
N ALA A 394 -11.42 11.46 0.91
CA ALA A 394 -12.56 11.19 1.80
C ALA A 394 -13.85 11.82 1.26
N CYS A 395 -13.80 13.10 0.89
CA CYS A 395 -14.93 13.83 0.32
C CYS A 395 -15.48 13.15 -0.95
N ARG A 396 -14.61 12.74 -1.89
CA ARG A 396 -15.03 12.02 -3.11
C ARG A 396 -15.71 10.67 -2.82
N LYS A 397 -15.42 10.05 -1.68
CA LYS A 397 -16.00 8.78 -1.24
C LYS A 397 -17.16 8.95 -0.26
N GLY A 398 -17.58 10.18 0.04
CA GLY A 398 -18.64 10.47 1.01
C GLY A 398 -18.27 10.13 2.45
N VAL A 399 -16.97 10.08 2.77
CA VAL A 399 -16.46 9.82 4.11
C VAL A 399 -16.48 11.12 4.92
N PRO A 400 -17.09 11.13 6.12
CA PRO A 400 -17.15 12.33 6.97
C PRO A 400 -15.75 12.76 7.45
N VAL A 401 -15.47 14.06 7.29
CA VAL A 401 -14.24 14.71 7.75
C VAL A 401 -14.61 15.83 8.72
N LEU A 402 -14.05 15.78 9.93
CA LEU A 402 -14.27 16.76 10.99
C LEU A 402 -12.93 17.38 11.44
N GLU A 403 -12.99 18.51 12.14
CA GLU A 403 -11.80 19.23 12.65
C GLU A 403 -11.70 19.19 14.18
N SER A 404 -12.84 19.06 14.87
CA SER A 404 -12.93 18.90 16.31
C SER A 404 -12.88 17.43 16.69
N ILE A 405 -11.94 17.06 17.57
CA ILE A 405 -11.81 15.69 18.09
C ILE A 405 -13.10 15.29 18.81
N SER A 406 -13.67 16.18 19.63
CA SER A 406 -14.91 15.92 20.36
C SER A 406 -16.07 15.62 19.41
N ASP A 407 -16.23 16.44 18.37
CA ASP A 407 -17.31 16.26 17.40
C ASP A 407 -17.11 15.00 16.58
N ALA A 408 -15.86 14.66 16.23
CA ALA A 408 -15.55 13.44 15.50
C ALA A 408 -15.86 12.17 16.31
N VAL A 409 -15.52 12.16 17.60
CA VAL A 409 -15.84 11.04 18.50
C VAL A 409 -17.36 10.93 18.67
N GLN A 410 -18.05 12.04 18.91
CA GLN A 410 -19.51 12.03 19.06
C GLN A 410 -20.21 11.57 17.76
N TYR A 411 -19.78 12.09 16.61
CA TYR A 411 -20.30 11.69 15.31
C TYR A 411 -20.11 10.19 15.06
N ALA A 412 -18.92 9.65 15.39
CA ALA A 412 -18.65 8.22 15.27
C ALA A 412 -19.58 7.37 16.15
N VAL A 413 -19.82 7.81 17.40
CA VAL A 413 -20.77 7.16 18.31
C VAL A 413 -22.19 7.15 17.73
N ASP A 414 -22.68 8.31 17.32
CA ASP A 414 -24.03 8.46 16.76
C ASP A 414 -24.20 7.62 15.49
N ARG A 415 -23.15 7.59 14.65
CA ARG A 415 -23.12 6.78 13.44
C ARG A 415 -23.17 5.29 13.75
N CYS A 416 -22.43 4.81 14.75
CA CYS A 416 -22.48 3.40 15.18
C CYS A 416 -23.86 3.01 15.70
N ILE A 417 -24.52 3.87 16.47
CA ILE A 417 -25.89 3.64 16.97
C ILE A 417 -26.90 3.58 15.83
N ALA A 418 -26.72 4.40 14.79
CA ALA A 418 -27.58 4.43 13.62
C ALA A 418 -27.31 3.31 12.59
N LEU A 419 -26.18 2.59 12.69
CA LEU A 419 -25.92 1.46 11.82
C LEU A 419 -26.92 0.33 12.15
N PRO A 420 -27.52 -0.33 11.15
CA PRO A 420 -28.40 -1.44 11.40
C PRO A 420 -27.61 -2.54 12.12
N HIS A 421 -27.95 -2.82 13.37
CA HIS A 421 -27.37 -3.94 14.10
C HIS A 421 -27.68 -5.21 13.32
N THR A 422 -26.65 -5.85 12.74
CA THR A 422 -26.74 -7.25 12.33
C THR A 422 -26.99 -8.05 13.59
N SER A 423 -28.27 -8.31 13.83
CA SER A 423 -28.77 -8.82 15.10
C SER A 423 -28.32 -10.26 15.28
N THR A 424 -27.32 -10.45 16.15
CA THR A 424 -27.19 -11.63 17.01
C THR A 424 -26.58 -11.15 18.31
N ARG A 425 -27.45 -10.67 19.22
CA ARG A 425 -27.17 -10.69 20.65
C ARG A 425 -27.27 -12.12 21.16
#